data_AF-A0A7C6NRJ4-F1
#
_entry.id   AF-A0A7C6NRJ4-F1
#
_cell.length_a   1.000
_cell.length_b   1.000
_cell.length_c   1.000
_cell.angle_alpha   90.00
_cell.angle_beta   90.00
_cell.angle_gamma   90.00
#
_symmetry.space_group_name_H-M   'P 1'
#
loop_
_entity.id
_entity.type
_entity.pdbx_description
1 polymer ?
#
loop_
_entity_poly.entity_id
_entity_poly.type
_entity_poly.pdbx_seq_one_letter_code
_entity_poly.pdbx_strand_id
1 'polypeptide(L)'
;MKKAIIFLISATVLFSLSACGGNVRNVNIIDVASEIYTSDEIMSAIETIIKEFDKDWSGCTLKEIYYAGDDITQGYQDWADRNDADEVIVLLSSFDVDGSGGDGSLNSNSSYHHWNWILVRTNSGEWQHVDHGY
;
A
#
# COMPACT_ATOMS: atom_id res chain seq x y z
N MET A 1 51.84 2.52 -39.29
CA MET A 1 51.08 2.04 -38.11
C MET A 1 51.06 3.13 -37.05
N LYS A 2 49.97 3.85 -36.89
CA LYS A 2 49.75 4.77 -35.76
C LYS A 2 48.36 4.44 -35.22
N LYS A 3 48.30 3.79 -34.07
CA LYS A 3 47.06 3.26 -33.48
C LYS A 3 46.28 4.44 -32.89
N ALA A 4 45.11 4.74 -33.45
CA ALA A 4 44.12 5.57 -32.79
C ALA A 4 43.42 4.70 -31.75
N ILE A 5 43.60 5.02 -30.47
CA ILE A 5 42.81 4.42 -29.39
C ILE A 5 41.78 5.47 -28.99
N ILE A 6 40.56 5.28 -29.45
CA ILE A 6 39.39 6.04 -29.02
C ILE A 6 39.06 5.56 -27.61
N PHE A 7 39.32 6.39 -26.59
CA PHE A 7 38.81 6.16 -25.25
C PHE A 7 37.33 6.58 -25.22
N LEU A 8 36.45 5.59 -25.29
CA LEU A 8 35.02 5.76 -25.04
C LEU A 8 34.86 6.04 -23.53
N ILE A 9 34.57 7.28 -23.16
CA ILE A 9 34.26 7.64 -21.76
C ILE A 9 32.91 6.99 -21.44
N SER A 10 32.96 5.95 -20.61
CA SER A 10 31.79 5.26 -20.11
C SER A 10 31.00 6.23 -19.24
N ALA A 11 29.84 6.69 -19.73
CA ALA A 11 28.88 7.42 -18.94
C ALA A 11 28.24 6.45 -17.94
N THR A 12 28.83 6.33 -16.75
CA THR A 12 28.16 5.71 -15.61
C THR A 12 27.02 6.63 -15.19
N VAL A 13 25.86 6.42 -15.79
CA VAL A 13 24.59 6.94 -15.27
C VAL A 13 24.43 6.29 -13.90
N LEU A 14 24.75 7.05 -12.85
CA LEU A 14 24.22 6.78 -11.52
C LEU A 14 22.71 6.84 -11.66
N PHE A 15 22.08 5.67 -11.83
CA PHE A 15 20.66 5.50 -11.52
C PHE A 15 20.53 5.87 -10.05
N SER A 16 20.21 7.13 -9.77
CA SER A 16 19.58 7.49 -8.51
C SER A 16 18.32 6.65 -8.46
N LEU A 17 18.36 5.57 -7.67
CA LEU A 17 17.19 4.85 -7.23
C LEU A 17 16.41 5.84 -6.36
N SER A 18 15.69 6.76 -7.01
CA SER A 18 14.57 7.44 -6.40
C SER A 18 13.66 6.28 -6.00
N ALA A 19 13.61 5.96 -4.71
CA ALA A 19 12.56 5.11 -4.19
C ALA A 19 11.27 5.91 -4.35
N CYS A 20 10.66 5.82 -5.53
CA CYS A 20 9.36 6.38 -5.84
C CYS A 20 8.36 5.45 -5.17
N GLY A 21 8.01 5.71 -3.90
CA GLY A 21 7.28 4.73 -3.11
C GLY A 21 7.41 4.87 -1.61
N GLY A 22 6.44 4.32 -0.88
CA GLY A 22 6.50 4.19 0.56
C GLY A 22 7.41 3.06 1.01
N ASN A 23 7.87 3.10 2.26
CA ASN A 23 8.71 2.05 2.84
C ASN A 23 7.84 0.97 3.50
N VAL A 24 7.95 -0.27 2.99
CA VAL A 24 7.22 -1.46 3.49
C VAL A 24 8.13 -2.57 4.04
N ARG A 25 9.41 -2.28 4.33
CA ARG A 25 10.42 -3.33 4.62
C ARG A 25 10.20 -4.10 5.92
N ASN A 26 9.55 -3.51 6.91
CA ASN A 26 9.41 -4.06 8.28
C ASN A 26 7.98 -3.91 8.79
N VAL A 27 6.99 -4.13 7.92
CA VAL A 27 5.57 -4.00 8.29
C VAL A 27 5.20 -5.10 9.27
N ASN A 28 4.61 -4.72 10.40
CA ASN A 28 3.97 -5.64 11.33
C ASN A 28 2.58 -6.01 10.80
N ILE A 29 2.38 -7.27 10.42
CA ILE A 29 1.06 -7.77 10.03
C ILE A 29 0.42 -8.41 11.26
N ILE A 30 -0.71 -7.88 11.71
CA ILE A 30 -1.47 -8.48 12.81
C ILE A 30 -2.52 -9.42 12.23
N ASP A 31 -2.48 -10.68 12.70
CA ASP A 31 -3.52 -11.66 12.40
C ASP A 31 -4.78 -11.37 13.22
N VAL A 32 -5.92 -11.30 12.53
CA VAL A 32 -7.23 -11.00 13.11
C VAL A 32 -8.20 -12.07 12.63
N ALA A 33 -8.85 -12.74 13.57
CA ALA A 33 -9.83 -13.76 13.27
C ALA A 33 -11.03 -13.18 12.50
N SER A 34 -11.58 -13.98 11.59
CA SER A 34 -12.76 -13.63 10.81
C SER A 34 -13.64 -14.87 10.62
N GLU A 35 -14.95 -14.66 10.63
CA GLU A 35 -15.97 -15.63 10.25
C GLU A 35 -16.35 -15.49 8.76
N ILE A 36 -16.00 -14.36 8.13
CA ILE A 36 -16.34 -14.02 6.74
C ILE A 36 -15.21 -14.37 5.78
N TYR A 37 -13.96 -14.10 6.16
CA TYR A 37 -12.77 -14.29 5.33
C TYR A 37 -11.83 -15.33 5.92
N THR A 38 -11.20 -16.09 5.03
CA THR A 38 -10.06 -16.92 5.41
C THR A 38 -8.80 -16.06 5.61
N SER A 39 -7.84 -16.57 6.37
CA SER A 39 -6.55 -15.89 6.56
C SER A 39 -5.83 -15.60 5.25
N ASP A 40 -5.96 -16.47 4.23
CA ASP A 40 -5.36 -16.27 2.91
C ASP A 40 -6.01 -15.10 2.15
N GLU A 41 -7.33 -14.93 2.28
CA GLU A 41 -8.04 -13.82 1.64
C GLU A 41 -7.70 -12.47 2.29
N ILE A 42 -7.58 -12.45 3.61
CA ILE A 42 -7.10 -11.28 4.36
C ILE A 42 -5.65 -10.95 3.97
N MET A 43 -4.78 -11.96 3.92
CA MET A 43 -3.39 -11.76 3.51
C MET A 43 -3.30 -11.23 2.08
N SER A 44 -4.11 -11.73 1.16
CA SER A 44 -4.17 -11.24 -0.21
C SER A 44 -4.57 -9.75 -0.28
N ALA A 45 -5.53 -9.31 0.53
CA ALA A 45 -5.89 -7.89 0.61
C ALA A 45 -4.75 -7.03 1.17
N ILE A 46 -4.07 -7.53 2.21
CA ILE A 46 -2.90 -6.87 2.79
C ILE A 46 -1.78 -6.74 1.77
N GLU A 47 -1.51 -7.79 0.97
CA GLU A 47 -0.52 -7.74 -0.10
C GLU A 47 -0.88 -6.71 -1.18
N THR A 48 -2.16 -6.53 -1.50
CA THR A 48 -2.62 -5.46 -2.41
C THR A 48 -2.25 -4.09 -1.85
N ILE A 49 -2.51 -3.82 -0.56
CA ILE A 49 -2.15 -2.54 0.05
C ILE A 49 -0.64 -2.37 0.22
N ILE A 50 0.12 -3.43 0.51
CA ILE A 50 1.59 -3.33 0.54
C ILE A 50 2.14 -2.91 -0.83
N LYS A 51 1.61 -3.44 -1.93
CA LYS A 51 2.01 -3.06 -3.29
C LYS A 51 1.61 -1.62 -3.63
N GLU A 52 0.40 -1.20 -3.24
CA GLU A 52 -0.05 0.20 -3.37
C GLU A 52 0.88 1.14 -2.59
N PHE A 53 1.16 0.82 -1.34
CA PHE A 53 1.99 1.63 -0.45
C PHE A 53 3.42 1.74 -0.97
N ASP A 54 4.03 0.62 -1.37
CA ASP A 54 5.38 0.59 -1.96
C ASP A 54 5.47 1.40 -3.26
N LYS A 55 4.36 1.58 -3.99
CA LYS A 55 4.37 2.28 -5.27
C LYS A 55 4.04 3.77 -5.15
N ASP A 56 3.02 4.11 -4.37
CA ASP A 56 2.38 5.43 -4.48
C ASP A 56 2.50 6.28 -3.19
N TRP A 57 3.00 5.72 -2.07
CA TRP A 57 3.06 6.40 -0.77
C TRP A 57 4.44 6.96 -0.41
N SER A 58 5.06 7.68 -1.34
CA SER A 58 6.39 8.28 -1.14
C SER A 58 6.48 9.11 0.14
N GLY A 59 7.61 9.01 0.85
CA GLY A 59 7.83 9.72 2.12
C GLY A 59 7.08 9.12 3.31
N CYS A 60 6.32 8.04 3.11
CA CYS A 60 5.64 7.33 4.17
C CYS A 60 6.36 6.02 4.52
N THR A 61 6.26 5.58 5.77
CA THR A 61 6.76 4.27 6.24
C THR A 61 5.64 3.51 6.92
N LEU A 62 5.20 2.42 6.31
CA LEU A 62 4.16 1.55 6.85
C LEU A 62 4.72 0.78 8.05
N LYS A 63 4.06 0.88 9.20
CA LYS A 63 4.49 0.25 10.46
C LYS A 63 3.70 -0.99 10.75
N GLU A 64 2.39 -0.92 10.54
CA GLU A 64 1.47 -1.97 10.90
C GLU A 64 0.28 -1.97 9.96
N ILE A 65 -0.25 -3.16 9.65
CA ILE A 65 -1.48 -3.33 8.88
C ILE A 65 -2.23 -4.57 9.33
N TYR A 66 -3.55 -4.49 9.38
CA TYR A 66 -4.40 -5.60 9.81
C TYR A 66 -5.83 -5.46 9.31
N TYR A 67 -6.54 -6.57 9.30
CA TYR A 67 -7.96 -6.58 8.98
C TYR A 67 -8.78 -5.88 10.05
N ALA A 68 -9.68 -4.98 9.65
CA ALA A 68 -10.48 -4.17 10.57
C ALA A 68 -11.45 -5.00 11.43
N GLY A 69 -11.75 -6.25 11.02
CA GLY A 69 -12.73 -7.12 11.64
C GLY A 69 -14.07 -7.12 10.91
N ASP A 70 -14.83 -8.19 11.14
CA ASP A 70 -16.10 -8.45 10.44
C ASP A 70 -17.14 -7.35 10.71
N ASP A 71 -17.28 -6.92 11.97
CA ASP A 71 -18.24 -5.88 12.37
C ASP A 71 -17.98 -4.55 11.65
N ILE A 72 -16.70 -4.15 11.52
CA ILE A 72 -16.33 -2.92 10.83
C ILE A 72 -16.60 -3.08 9.34
N THR A 73 -16.10 -4.16 8.74
CA THR A 73 -16.19 -4.40 7.29
C THR A 73 -17.64 -4.49 6.81
N GLN A 74 -18.54 -5.09 7.58
CA GLN A 74 -19.96 -5.17 7.25
C GLN A 74 -20.62 -3.78 7.11
N GLY A 75 -20.11 -2.77 7.83
CA GLY A 75 -20.56 -1.38 7.70
C GLY A 75 -20.18 -0.71 6.38
N TYR A 76 -19.34 -1.34 5.56
CA TYR A 76 -18.82 -0.79 4.30
C TYR A 76 -19.45 -1.44 3.06
N GLN A 77 -20.49 -2.27 3.19
CA GLN A 77 -21.09 -2.98 2.05
C GLN A 77 -21.49 -2.07 0.87
N ASP A 78 -21.94 -0.84 1.17
CA ASP A 78 -22.22 0.20 0.17
C ASP A 78 -21.05 0.47 -0.80
N TRP A 79 -19.81 0.22 -0.39
CA TRP A 79 -18.63 0.35 -1.25
C TRP A 79 -18.56 -0.74 -2.30
N ALA A 80 -18.91 -1.99 -1.98
CA ALA A 80 -19.01 -3.05 -2.98
C ALA A 80 -20.10 -2.70 -4.00
N ASP A 81 -21.28 -2.30 -3.53
CA ASP A 81 -22.43 -1.98 -4.37
C ASP A 81 -22.14 -0.84 -5.36
N ARG A 82 -21.45 0.23 -4.92
CA ARG A 82 -21.12 1.39 -5.77
C ARG A 82 -19.97 1.14 -6.74
N ASN A 83 -19.19 0.09 -6.51
CA ASN A 83 -18.08 -0.31 -7.38
C ASN A 83 -18.41 -1.53 -8.25
N ASP A 84 -19.70 -1.91 -8.34
CA ASP A 84 -20.17 -3.10 -9.07
C ASP A 84 -19.38 -4.38 -8.68
N ALA A 85 -19.10 -4.52 -7.38
CA ALA A 85 -18.34 -5.61 -6.78
C ALA A 85 -19.22 -6.46 -5.85
N ASP A 86 -18.76 -7.69 -5.55
CA ASP A 86 -19.51 -8.62 -4.71
C ASP A 86 -19.15 -8.47 -3.23
N GLU A 87 -17.91 -8.09 -2.95
CA GLU A 87 -17.32 -8.12 -1.61
C GLU A 87 -16.50 -6.86 -1.34
N VAL A 88 -16.46 -6.45 -0.06
CA VAL A 88 -15.62 -5.36 0.46
C VAL A 88 -14.82 -5.88 1.64
N ILE A 89 -13.55 -5.50 1.73
CA ILE A 89 -12.72 -5.73 2.90
C ILE A 89 -12.09 -4.41 3.35
N VAL A 90 -12.08 -4.17 4.66
CA VAL A 90 -11.46 -2.99 5.25
C VAL A 90 -10.20 -3.40 6.01
N LEU A 91 -9.09 -2.72 5.72
CA LEU A 91 -7.85 -2.84 6.47
C LEU A 91 -7.59 -1.54 7.25
N LEU A 92 -6.97 -1.68 8.40
CA LEU A 92 -6.46 -0.56 9.20
C LEU A 92 -4.94 -0.58 9.19
N SER A 93 -4.32 0.58 9.13
CA SER A 93 -2.88 0.70 9.26
C SER A 93 -2.42 1.80 10.19
N SER A 94 -1.14 1.71 10.57
CA SER A 94 -0.38 2.85 11.07
C SER A 94 0.88 3.08 10.25
N PHE A 95 1.20 4.34 10.00
CA PHE A 95 2.38 4.73 9.23
C PHE A 95 2.92 6.09 9.69
N ASP A 96 4.21 6.28 9.46
CA ASP A 96 4.90 7.55 9.70
C ASP A 96 5.04 8.33 8.38
N VAL A 97 4.91 9.65 8.43
CA VAL A 97 5.15 10.58 7.31
C VAL A 97 6.39 11.40 7.60
N ASP A 98 7.35 11.38 6.69
CA ASP A 98 8.60 12.13 6.86
C ASP A 98 8.43 13.64 6.59
N GLY A 99 9.54 14.37 6.58
CA GLY A 99 9.55 15.81 6.37
C GLY A 99 9.09 16.27 4.98
N SER A 100 9.01 15.38 3.99
CA SER A 100 8.51 15.72 2.65
C SER A 100 7.00 15.92 2.61
N GLY A 101 6.25 15.29 3.53
CA GLY A 101 4.78 15.28 3.50
C GLY A 101 4.19 14.45 2.34
N GLY A 102 5.00 13.61 1.70
CA GLY A 102 4.59 12.83 0.54
C GLY A 102 4.20 13.71 -0.65
N ASP A 103 2.98 13.55 -1.15
CA ASP A 103 2.40 14.37 -2.22
C ASP A 103 1.77 15.69 -1.73
N GLY A 104 1.79 15.95 -0.42
CA GLY A 104 1.22 17.12 0.23
C GLY A 104 -0.20 16.93 0.78
N SER A 105 -0.81 15.75 0.61
CA SER A 105 -2.11 15.42 1.21
C SER A 105 -2.01 15.06 2.71
N LEU A 106 -0.81 14.70 3.18
CA LEU A 106 -0.54 14.28 4.54
C LEU A 106 0.28 15.33 5.31
N ASN A 107 0.13 15.35 6.63
CA ASN A 107 0.91 16.22 7.50
C ASN A 107 2.35 15.70 7.60
N SER A 108 3.34 16.54 7.30
CA SER A 108 4.75 16.17 7.43
C SER A 108 5.15 15.95 8.90
N ASN A 109 6.13 15.06 9.13
CA ASN A 109 6.63 14.71 10.46
C ASN A 109 5.53 14.25 11.43
N SER A 110 4.59 13.43 10.95
CA SER A 110 3.45 12.95 11.76
C SER A 110 3.28 11.44 11.65
N SER A 111 2.45 10.88 12.53
CA SER A 111 2.07 9.47 12.51
C SER A 111 0.55 9.37 12.39
N TYR A 112 0.10 8.47 11.53
CA TYR A 112 -1.30 8.13 11.31
C TYR A 112 -1.60 6.77 11.92
N HIS A 113 -2.78 6.62 12.51
CA HIS A 113 -3.21 5.41 13.21
C HIS A 113 -4.67 5.11 12.87
N HIS A 114 -5.00 3.83 12.69
CA HIS A 114 -6.33 3.42 12.22
C HIS A 114 -6.70 4.08 10.89
N TRP A 115 -5.72 4.26 10.00
CA TRP A 115 -5.99 4.72 8.64
C TRP A 115 -6.70 3.61 7.87
N ASN A 116 -7.85 3.93 7.28
CA ASN A 116 -8.65 2.94 6.57
C ASN A 116 -8.13 2.73 5.15
N TRP A 117 -8.18 1.48 4.71
CA TRP A 117 -8.05 1.08 3.31
C TRP A 117 -9.28 0.27 2.94
N ILE A 118 -9.94 0.68 1.87
CA ILE A 118 -11.17 0.05 1.40
C ILE A 118 -10.82 -0.66 0.10
N LEU A 119 -10.99 -1.98 0.11
CA LEU A 119 -10.79 -2.81 -1.06
C LEU A 119 -12.07 -3.55 -1.42
N VAL A 120 -12.29 -3.76 -2.71
CA VAL A 120 -13.42 -4.54 -3.23
C VAL A 120 -12.95 -5.63 -4.18
N ARG A 121 -13.76 -6.68 -4.36
CA ARG A 121 -13.53 -7.70 -5.40
C ARG A 121 -14.83 -8.29 -5.93
N THR A 122 -14.74 -8.91 -7.09
CA THR A 122 -15.86 -9.61 -7.76
C THR A 122 -15.47 -11.07 -7.99
N ASN A 123 -16.40 -12.01 -7.82
CA ASN A 123 -16.26 -13.45 -8.04
C ASN A 123 -15.03 -14.06 -7.33
N SER A 124 -14.74 -13.63 -6.09
CA SER A 124 -13.55 -14.02 -5.33
C SER A 124 -12.22 -13.83 -6.10
N GLY A 125 -12.19 -12.85 -7.00
CA GLY A 125 -11.01 -12.44 -7.76
C GLY A 125 -10.00 -11.63 -6.94
N GLU A 126 -9.12 -10.90 -7.62
CA GLU A 126 -8.12 -10.04 -6.97
C GLU A 126 -8.78 -8.84 -6.28
N TRP A 127 -8.27 -8.51 -5.09
CA TRP A 127 -8.66 -7.30 -4.37
C TRP A 127 -8.20 -6.03 -5.10
N GLN A 128 -9.10 -5.06 -5.18
CA GLN A 128 -8.86 -3.75 -5.77
C GLN A 128 -9.00 -2.67 -4.70
N HIS A 129 -7.95 -1.89 -4.48
CA HIS A 129 -8.02 -0.69 -3.65
C HIS A 129 -8.89 0.37 -4.33
N VAL A 130 -9.90 0.89 -3.62
CA VAL A 130 -10.85 1.88 -4.16
C VAL A 130 -10.87 3.19 -3.41
N ASP A 131 -10.55 3.20 -2.11
CA ASP A 131 -10.42 4.43 -1.32
C ASP A 131 -9.63 4.20 -0.02
N HIS A 132 -9.22 5.28 0.64
CA HIS A 132 -8.51 5.28 1.90
C HIS A 132 -8.67 6.58 2.69
N GLY A 133 -8.42 6.54 4.00
CA GLY A 133 -8.45 7.74 4.86
C GLY A 133 -9.28 7.60 6.12
N TYR A 134 -9.66 8.74 6.69
CA TYR A 134 -10.53 8.85 7.87
C TYR A 134 -11.97 9.21 7.49
#